data_AF-A0A151SHN8-F1
#
_entry.id   AF-A0A151SHN8-F1
#
_cell.length_a   1.000
_cell.length_b   1.000
_cell.length_c   1.000
_cell.angle_alpha   90.00
_cell.angle_beta   90.00
_cell.angle_gamma   90.00
#
_symmetry.space_group_name_H-M   'P 1'
#
loop_
_entity.id
_entity.type
_entity.pdbx_description
1 polymer ?
#
loop_
_entity_poly.entity_id
_entity_poly.type
_entity_poly.pdbx_seq_one_letter_code
_entity_poly.pdbx_strand_id
1 'polypeptide(L)'
;MSHEFQSFLQNQGIISQCSCPSTLQQNGVAERKNHHLLDVVRILFLESSVPPRFWCEALSTAVYLINWLPSPTLQNVSPFFKLFGHFPSYSDLRIFSCVCFVHLPAHDVTNLLPNLLSVLF
;
A
#
# COMPACT_ATOMS: atom_id res chain seq x y z
N MET A 1 3.90 24.95 -11.46
CA MET A 1 4.01 23.66 -12.16
C MET A 1 5.11 23.79 -13.20
N SER A 2 6.03 22.83 -13.32
CA SER A 2 7.09 22.93 -14.34
C SER A 2 6.50 22.78 -15.74
N HIS A 3 7.10 23.47 -16.73
CA HIS A 3 6.65 23.41 -18.12
C HIS A 3 6.75 21.99 -18.70
N GLU A 4 7.78 21.24 -18.30
CA GLU A 4 7.97 19.84 -18.65
C GLU A 4 6.80 18.96 -18.18
N PHE A 5 6.39 19.10 -16.91
CA PHE A 5 5.29 18.33 -16.36
C PHE A 5 3.96 18.69 -17.01
N GLN A 6 3.73 19.98 -17.28
CA GLN A 6 2.51 20.43 -17.96
C GLN A 6 2.41 19.87 -19.39
N SER A 7 3.53 19.85 -20.12
CA SER A 7 3.60 19.26 -21.46
C SER A 7 3.33 17.75 -21.42
N PHE A 8 3.89 17.05 -20.44
CA PHE A 8 3.60 15.62 -20.22
C PHE A 8 2.12 15.36 -19.98
N LEU A 9 1.47 16.11 -19.07
CA LEU A 9 0.06 15.94 -18.77
C LEU A 9 -0.82 16.18 -20.00
N GLN A 10 -0.54 17.22 -20.78
CA GLN A 10 -1.25 17.50 -22.02
C GLN A 10 -1.09 16.38 -23.05
N ASN A 11 0.11 15.84 -23.21
CA ASN A 11 0.38 14.72 -24.12
C ASN A 11 -0.35 13.43 -23.69
N GLN A 12 -0.59 13.24 -22.40
CA GLN A 12 -1.37 12.12 -21.86
C GLN A 12 -2.89 12.40 -21.83
N GLY A 13 -3.35 13.56 -22.31
CA GLY A 13 -4.76 13.96 -22.27
C GLY A 13 -5.28 14.29 -20.86
N ILE A 14 -4.40 14.57 -19.90
CA ILE A 14 -4.75 14.85 -18.50
C ILE A 14 -4.96 16.34 -18.30
N ILE A 15 -6.15 16.72 -17.84
CA ILE A 15 -6.48 18.09 -17.46
C ILE A 15 -5.97 18.35 -16.04
N SER A 16 -4.94 19.18 -15.92
CA SER A 16 -4.42 19.61 -14.63
C SER A 16 -5.31 20.68 -14.00
N GLN A 17 -5.82 20.43 -12.79
CA GLN A 17 -6.52 21.42 -11.97
C GLN A 17 -5.72 21.69 -10.71
N CYS A 18 -5.45 22.97 -10.43
CA CYS A 18 -4.77 23.40 -9.21
C CYS A 18 -5.81 23.96 -8.23
N SER A 19 -5.66 23.64 -6.95
CA SER A 19 -6.40 24.32 -5.89
C SER A 19 -5.88 25.75 -5.71
N CYS A 20 -6.73 26.64 -5.21
CA CYS A 20 -6.31 27.99 -4.86
C CYS A 20 -5.29 27.93 -3.70
N PRO A 21 -4.24 28.77 -3.74
CA PRO A 21 -3.36 28.94 -2.60
C PRO A 21 -4.18 29.30 -1.35
N SER A 22 -3.82 28.72 -0.21
CA SER A 22 -4.48 28.96 1.09
C SER A 22 -5.92 28.44 1.22
N THR A 23 -6.43 27.64 0.29
CA THR A 23 -7.71 26.91 0.44
C THR A 23 -7.49 25.42 0.55
N LEU A 24 -6.90 24.98 1.68
CA LEU A 24 -6.60 23.57 1.95
C LEU A 24 -7.86 22.68 1.91
N GLN A 25 -9.04 23.24 2.22
CA GLN A 25 -10.32 22.54 2.18
C GLN A 25 -10.63 21.94 0.80
N GLN A 26 -10.14 22.55 -0.29
CA GLN A 26 -10.32 22.02 -1.64
C GLN A 26 -9.62 20.66 -1.85
N ASN A 27 -8.58 20.37 -1.06
CA ASN A 27 -7.83 19.11 -1.13
C ASN A 27 -8.22 18.10 -0.03
N GLY A 28 -9.30 18.37 0.71
CA GLY A 28 -9.64 17.60 1.90
C GLY A 28 -9.93 16.11 1.66
N VAL A 29 -10.28 15.70 0.43
CA VAL A 29 -10.41 14.27 0.08
C VAL A 29 -9.05 13.59 0.06
N ALA A 30 -8.06 14.18 -0.61
CA ALA A 30 -6.71 13.63 -0.67
C ALA A 30 -6.05 13.64 0.71
N GLU A 31 -6.21 14.73 1.47
CA GLU A 31 -5.66 14.84 2.82
C GLU A 31 -6.22 13.77 3.77
N ARG A 32 -7.54 13.55 3.76
CA ARG A 32 -8.17 12.48 4.56
C ARG A 32 -7.68 11.09 4.15
N LYS A 33 -7.49 10.85 2.85
CA LYS A 33 -6.95 9.57 2.35
C LYS A 33 -5.50 9.37 2.79
N ASN A 34 -4.67 10.41 2.72
CA ASN A 34 -3.29 10.37 3.18
C ASN A 34 -3.21 10.10 4.69
N HIS A 35 -4.05 10.76 5.50
CA HIS A 35 -4.10 10.51 6.93
C HIS A 35 -4.50 9.06 7.24
N HIS A 36 -5.56 8.56 6.57
CA HIS A 36 -6.00 7.18 6.74
C HIS A 36 -4.91 6.16 6.37
N LEU A 37 -4.16 6.39 5.29
CA LEU A 37 -3.02 5.56 4.90
C LEU A 37 -1.95 5.53 6.00
N LEU A 38 -1.58 6.70 6.51
CA LEU A 38 -0.57 6.81 7.56
C LEU A 38 -1.01 6.14 8.87
N ASP A 39 -2.30 6.23 9.22
CA ASP A 39 -2.84 5.55 10.40
C ASP A 39 -2.74 4.03 10.26
N VAL A 40 -3.13 3.48 9.11
CA VAL A 40 -3.02 2.03 8.87
C VAL A 40 -1.57 1.57 8.86
N VAL A 41 -0.65 2.34 8.27
CA VAL A 41 0.79 2.03 8.31
C VAL A 41 1.32 2.01 9.75
N ARG A 42 0.93 2.97 10.59
CA ARG A 42 1.32 2.99 12.00
C ARG A 42 0.80 1.79 12.76
N ILE A 43 -0.45 1.37 12.50
CA ILE A 43 -1.04 0.16 13.08
C ILE A 43 -0.23 -1.07 12.65
N LEU A 44 0.11 -1.19 11.37
CA LEU A 44 0.93 -2.30 10.88
C LEU A 44 2.28 -2.37 11.58
N PHE A 45 2.96 -1.24 11.78
CA PHE A 45 4.22 -1.21 12.54
C PHE A 45 4.06 -1.58 14.01
N LEU A 46 2.99 -1.10 14.65
CA LEU A 46 2.72 -1.37 16.07
C LEU A 46 2.45 -2.87 16.31
N GLU A 47 1.68 -3.50 15.45
CA GLU A 47 1.33 -4.93 15.56
C GLU A 47 2.50 -5.85 15.19
N SER A 48 3.29 -5.47 14.19
CA SER A 48 4.32 -6.34 13.63
C SER A 48 5.67 -6.28 14.33
N SER A 49 5.96 -5.21 15.08
CA SER A 49 7.30 -4.94 15.63
C SER A 49 8.44 -4.94 14.58
N VAL A 50 8.10 -4.66 13.31
CA VAL A 50 9.06 -4.64 12.20
C VAL A 50 9.88 -3.34 12.21
N PRO A 51 11.19 -3.38 11.85
CA PRO A 51 12.01 -2.16 11.80
C PRO A 51 11.46 -1.11 10.80
N PRO A 52 11.62 0.21 11.08
CA PRO A 52 11.10 1.27 10.21
C PRO A 52 11.60 1.27 8.76
N ARG A 53 12.67 0.53 8.45
CA ARG A 53 13.19 0.37 7.08
C ARG A 53 12.17 -0.25 6.11
N PHE A 54 11.18 -0.97 6.63
CA PHE A 54 10.12 -1.61 5.84
C PHE A 54 8.90 -0.68 5.60
N TRP A 55 9.13 0.64 5.63
CA TRP A 55 8.06 1.64 5.47
C TRP A 55 7.32 1.51 4.14
N CYS A 56 8.05 1.23 3.06
CA CYS A 56 7.47 1.08 1.72
C CYS A 56 6.56 -0.15 1.63
N GLU A 57 6.96 -1.24 2.26
CA GLU A 57 6.23 -2.51 2.35
C GLU A 57 4.97 -2.36 3.20
N ALA A 58 5.09 -1.69 4.36
CA ALA A 58 3.94 -1.36 5.21
C ALA A 58 2.93 -0.46 4.47
N LEU A 59 3.42 0.57 3.76
CA LEU A 59 2.57 1.46 2.96
C LEU A 59 1.88 0.70 1.81
N SER A 60 2.61 -0.17 1.11
CA SER A 60 2.04 -1.00 0.04
C SER A 60 0.95 -1.92 0.56
N THR A 61 1.19 -2.54 1.72
CA THR A 61 0.21 -3.39 2.42
C THR A 61 -1.02 -2.58 2.84
N ALA A 62 -0.82 -1.37 3.39
CA ALA A 62 -1.93 -0.49 3.76
C ALA A 62 -2.79 -0.11 2.54
N VAL A 63 -2.17 0.29 1.42
CA VAL A 63 -2.88 0.60 0.16
C VAL A 63 -3.68 -0.61 -0.31
N TYR A 64 -3.07 -1.80 -0.29
CA TYR A 64 -3.71 -3.05 -0.69
C TYR A 64 -4.95 -3.34 0.15
N LEU A 65 -4.81 -3.32 1.48
CA LEU A 65 -5.90 -3.57 2.42
C LEU A 65 -7.04 -2.55 2.25
N ILE A 66 -6.72 -1.26 2.20
CA ILE A 66 -7.73 -0.20 2.09
C ILE A 66 -8.55 -0.32 0.81
N ASN A 67 -7.93 -0.73 -0.30
CA ASN A 67 -8.64 -0.88 -1.58
C ASN A 67 -9.49 -2.16 -1.63
N TRP A 68 -9.17 -3.16 -0.80
CA TRP A 68 -9.83 -4.46 -0.82
C TRP A 68 -10.90 -4.65 0.26
N LEU A 69 -10.77 -3.92 1.36
CA LEU A 69 -11.73 -3.99 2.45
C LEU A 69 -13.02 -3.24 2.07
N PRO A 70 -14.19 -3.80 2.42
CA PRO A 70 -15.46 -3.11 2.25
C PRO A 70 -15.50 -1.85 3.11
N SER A 71 -16.08 -0.77 2.57
CA SER A 71 -16.21 0.49 3.29
C SER A 71 -17.67 0.88 3.49
N PRO A 72 -18.07 1.37 4.68
CA PRO A 72 -19.42 1.87 4.92
C PRO A 72 -19.83 3.00 3.95
N THR A 73 -18.86 3.83 3.54
CA THR A 73 -19.09 4.92 2.57
C THR A 73 -19.44 4.40 1.17
N LEU A 74 -19.15 3.13 0.89
CA LEU A 74 -19.44 2.43 -0.35
C LEU A 74 -20.52 1.35 -0.17
N GLN A 75 -21.43 1.50 0.80
CA GLN A 75 -22.49 0.52 1.08
C GLN A 75 -21.92 -0.89 1.39
N ASN A 76 -20.79 -0.94 2.10
CA ASN A 76 -20.04 -2.16 2.41
C ASN A 76 -19.55 -2.93 1.17
N VAL A 77 -19.30 -2.23 0.06
CA VAL A 77 -18.60 -2.75 -1.12
C VAL A 77 -17.14 -2.31 -1.09
N SER A 78 -16.22 -3.12 -1.61
CA SER A 78 -14.80 -2.76 -1.68
C SER A 78 -14.52 -1.75 -2.80
N PRO A 79 -13.59 -0.80 -2.61
CA PRO A 79 -13.14 0.08 -3.68
C PRO A 79 -12.68 -0.68 -4.94
N PHE A 80 -12.00 -1.83 -4.75
CA PHE A 80 -11.58 -2.72 -5.83
C PHE A 80 -12.76 -3.19 -6.68
N PHE A 81 -13.82 -3.72 -6.05
CA PHE A 81 -15.01 -4.15 -6.79
C PHE A 81 -15.66 -2.97 -7.51
N LYS A 82 -15.72 -1.80 -6.87
CA LYS A 82 -16.32 -0.60 -7.46
C LYS A 82 -15.58 -0.12 -8.71
N LEU A 83 -14.26 -0.32 -8.76
CA LEU A 83 -13.40 0.12 -9.86
C LEU A 83 -13.33 -0.92 -11.00
N PHE A 84 -13.22 -2.21 -10.66
CA PHE A 84 -12.97 -3.28 -11.65
C PHE A 84 -14.20 -4.14 -11.97
N GLY A 85 -15.29 -4.02 -11.20
CA GLY A 85 -16.54 -4.74 -11.43
C GLY A 85 -16.52 -6.22 -11.01
N HIS A 86 -15.46 -6.70 -10.36
CA HIS A 86 -15.37 -8.06 -9.83
C HIS A 86 -14.75 -8.09 -8.44
N PHE A 87 -14.98 -9.18 -7.69
CA PHE A 87 -14.45 -9.31 -6.35
C PHE A 87 -12.93 -9.59 -6.38
N PRO A 88 -12.18 -9.06 -5.39
CA PRO A 88 -10.77 -9.39 -5.25
C PRO A 88 -10.59 -10.83 -4.74
N SER A 89 -9.46 -11.47 -5.09
CA SER A 89 -9.13 -12.83 -4.65
C SER A 89 -8.22 -12.82 -3.41
N TYR A 90 -8.72 -13.29 -2.27
CA TYR A 90 -7.96 -13.26 -1.00
C TYR A 90 -6.86 -14.34 -0.87
N SER A 91 -6.61 -15.13 -1.91
CA SER A 91 -5.61 -16.21 -1.88
C SER A 91 -4.18 -15.73 -1.58
N ASP A 92 -3.85 -14.53 -2.03
CA ASP A 92 -2.52 -13.92 -1.86
C ASP A 92 -2.42 -13.04 -0.61
N LEU A 93 -3.51 -12.89 0.14
CA LEU A 93 -3.49 -12.13 1.39
C LEU A 93 -2.64 -12.88 2.43
N ARG A 94 -1.68 -12.17 3.00
CA ARG A 94 -0.81 -12.66 4.07
C ARG A 94 -0.79 -11.65 5.22
N ILE A 95 -0.50 -12.15 6.42
CA ILE A 95 -0.32 -11.30 7.59
C ILE A 95 0.96 -10.50 7.39
N PHE A 96 0.89 -9.19 7.60
CA PHE A 96 2.07 -8.34 7.66
C PHE A 96 2.96 -8.78 8.83
N SER A 97 4.26 -8.82 8.61
CA SER A 97 5.33 -9.52 9.34
C SER A 97 5.23 -11.02 9.47
N CYS A 98 4.54 -11.72 8.58
CA CYS A 98 4.58 -13.17 8.60
C CYS A 98 5.99 -13.70 8.37
N VAL A 99 6.35 -14.78 9.07
CA VAL A 99 7.62 -15.48 8.86
C VAL A 99 7.51 -16.29 7.58
N CYS A 100 8.26 -15.89 6.56
CA CYS A 100 8.44 -16.66 5.34
C CYS A 100 9.74 -17.46 5.42
N PHE A 101 9.70 -18.71 4.98
CA PHE A 101 10.90 -19.53 4.88
C PHE A 101 11.38 -19.61 3.44
N VAL A 102 12.60 -19.15 3.19
CA VAL A 102 13.24 -19.29 1.88
C VAL A 102 13.99 -20.61 1.84
N HIS A 103 13.67 -21.47 0.86
CA HIS A 103 14.38 -22.71 0.61
C HIS A 103 15.72 -22.40 -0.07
N LEU A 104 16.82 -22.55 0.66
CA LEU A 104 18.17 -22.36 0.12
C LEU A 104 18.63 -23.62 -0.66
N PRO A 105 19.32 -23.47 -1.80
CA PRO A 105 19.94 -24.60 -2.48
C PRO A 105 21.05 -25.22 -1.61
N ALA A 106 21.24 -26.54 -1.74
CA ALA A 106 22.09 -27.34 -0.84
C ALA A 106 23.56 -26.87 -0.72
N HIS A 107 24.06 -26.09 -1.68
CA HIS A 107 25.43 -25.59 -1.69
C HIS A 107 25.68 -24.42 -0.73
N ASP A 108 24.62 -23.70 -0.29
CA ASP A 108 24.73 -22.54 0.60
C ASP A 108 24.34 -22.86 2.06
N VAL A 109 24.05 -24.14 2.37
CA VAL A 109 23.67 -24.58 3.72
C VAL A 109 24.93 -24.72 4.57
N THR A 110 25.19 -23.72 5.41
CA THR A 110 26.16 -23.86 6.51
C THR A 110 25.51 -24.71 7.61
N ASN A 111 26.24 -25.73 8.10
CA ASN A 111 25.76 -26.84 8.97
C ASN A 111 25.08 -26.45 10.30
N LEU A 112 24.81 -25.18 10.57
CA LEU A 112 24.30 -24.67 11.84
C LEU A 112 22.96 -23.94 11.74
N LEU A 113 22.33 -23.87 10.56
CA LEU A 113 20.98 -23.33 10.40
C LEU A 113 20.10 -24.30 9.60
N PRO A 114 18.85 -24.56 10.01
CA PRO A 114 17.90 -25.31 9.18
C PRO A 114 17.74 -24.62 7.82
N ASN A 115 17.37 -25.36 6.78
CA ASN A 115 17.29 -24.97 5.34
C ASN A 115 16.33 -23.80 5.00
N LEU A 116 15.97 -22.99 5.98
CA LEU A 116 14.85 -22.07 5.98
C LEU A 116 15.32 -20.74 6.61
N LEU A 117 15.64 -19.76 5.77
CA LEU A 117 15.88 -18.39 6.24
C LEU A 117 14.52 -17.75 6.56
N SER A 118 14.28 -17.38 7.81
CA SER A 118 13.08 -16.63 8.20
C SER A 118 13.19 -15.18 7.72
N VAL A 119 12.44 -14.84 6.69
CA VAL A 119 12.23 -13.45 6.25
C VAL A 119 10.97 -12.93 6.94
N LEU A 120 11.07 -11.79 7.62
CA LEU A 120 9.92 -11.05 8.12
C LEU A 120 9.32 -10.29 6.95
N PHE A 121 8.05 -10.53 6.64
CA PHE A 121 7.34 -9.84 5.58
C PHE A 121 6.42 -8.76 6.12
#